data_AF-A0A2A5GVG6-F1
#
_entry.id   AF-A0A2A5GVG6-F1
#
_cell.length_a   1.000
_cell.length_b   1.000
_cell.length_c   1.000
_cell.angle_alpha   90.00
_cell.angle_beta   90.00
_cell.angle_gamma   90.00
#
_symmetry.space_group_name_H-M   'P 1'
#
loop_
_entity.id
_entity.type
_entity.pdbx_description
1 polymer ?
#
loop_
_entity_poly.entity_id
_entity_poly.type
_entity_poly.pdbx_seq_one_letter_code
_entity_poly.pdbx_strand_id
1 'polypeptide(L)'
;MYWLRAAYHQITSSYQPQENHGSNGNTSSGECLHGGGEEIFVLEGEFSDEYGEYPKGTYLRNPPGSSHHPKIGKDGASIFVKLNQFATDDLSQIDINTCDSQWNKGLVNGLSVMSLHEHAGAHTALVKWAPNTVFNPHSHWGGEEIFVIDGTFYDEYGEYPKGTWLRSPHLSKHSPYSKDDGALIYVKIGHLRVV
;
A
#
# COMPACT_ATOMS: atom_id res chain seq x y z
N MET A 1 -19.22 6.06 12.87
CA MET A 1 -18.88 4.77 12.22
C MET A 1 -17.94 5.11 11.08
N TYR A 2 -16.63 5.16 11.35
CA TYR A 2 -15.63 5.66 10.41
C TYR A 2 -15.17 4.50 9.51
N TRP A 3 -15.44 4.61 8.20
CA TRP A 3 -14.95 3.68 7.19
C TRP A 3 -13.42 3.74 7.13
N LEU A 4 -12.71 2.69 7.58
CA LEU A 4 -11.26 2.60 7.38
C LEU A 4 -10.99 2.33 5.89
N ARG A 5 -10.63 3.36 5.10
CA ARG A 5 -10.44 3.24 3.65
C ARG A 5 -9.01 2.79 3.31
N ALA A 6 -8.71 1.51 3.49
CA ALA A 6 -7.84 0.81 2.54
C ALA A 6 -8.78 0.09 1.58
N ALA A 7 -8.67 0.34 0.29
CA ALA A 7 -9.62 -0.18 -0.68
C ALA A 7 -8.87 -0.85 -1.83
N TYR A 8 -9.24 -2.10 -2.08
CA TYR A 8 -8.90 -2.80 -3.30
C TYR A 8 -9.79 -2.24 -4.41
N HIS A 9 -9.19 -1.51 -5.37
CA HIS A 9 -9.91 -1.05 -6.54
C HIS A 9 -9.38 -1.77 -7.78
N GLN A 10 -10.25 -2.57 -8.39
CA GLN A 10 -10.09 -2.93 -9.79
C GLN A 10 -10.65 -1.76 -10.60
N ILE A 11 -9.76 -0.99 -11.23
CA ILE A 11 -10.14 0.16 -12.03
C ILE A 11 -10.15 -0.30 -13.49
N THR A 12 -11.35 -0.55 -14.01
CA THR A 12 -11.57 -0.83 -15.44
C THR A 12 -11.75 0.47 -16.21
N SER A 13 -11.66 0.44 -17.55
CA SER A 13 -11.85 1.63 -18.41
C SER A 13 -13.23 2.30 -18.28
N SER A 14 -14.14 1.74 -17.48
CA SER A 14 -15.48 2.25 -17.17
C SER A 14 -15.58 2.90 -15.78
N TYR A 15 -14.51 2.95 -15.00
CA TYR A 15 -14.51 3.59 -13.68
C TYR A 15 -14.60 5.11 -13.83
N GLN A 16 -15.68 5.68 -13.30
CA GLN A 16 -15.82 7.10 -13.01
C GLN A 16 -15.73 7.24 -11.49
N PRO A 17 -14.88 8.12 -10.93
CA PRO A 17 -14.85 8.34 -9.49
C PRO A 17 -16.24 8.75 -9.01
N GLN A 18 -16.82 8.02 -8.05
CA GLN A 18 -18.05 8.48 -7.42
C GLN A 18 -17.76 9.73 -6.61
N GLU A 19 -18.41 10.84 -6.98
CA GLU A 19 -18.45 12.08 -6.22
C GLU A 19 -18.87 11.78 -4.77
N ASN A 20 -18.00 12.06 -3.81
CA ASN A 20 -18.42 12.19 -2.42
C ASN A 20 -19.26 13.48 -2.35
N HIS A 21 -20.59 13.35 -2.37
CA HIS A 21 -21.50 14.48 -2.25
C HIS A 21 -21.29 15.24 -0.93
N GLY A 22 -20.72 16.45 -1.06
CA GLY A 22 -20.55 17.44 -0.01
C GLY A 22 -20.48 18.85 -0.60
N SER A 23 -21.66 19.38 -0.96
CA SER A 23 -21.99 20.79 -1.24
C SER A 23 -21.33 21.53 -2.42
N ASN A 24 -22.18 21.81 -3.43
CA ASN A 24 -22.27 22.98 -4.31
C ASN A 24 -21.01 23.49 -5.01
N GLY A 25 -20.82 23.06 -6.26
CA GLY A 25 -20.02 23.77 -7.26
C GLY A 25 -19.84 22.92 -8.50
N ASN A 26 -20.47 23.32 -9.60
CA ASN A 26 -20.44 22.65 -10.89
C ASN A 26 -19.03 22.75 -11.53
N THR A 27 -18.23 21.69 -11.51
CA THR A 27 -17.08 21.49 -12.42
C THR A 27 -16.95 20.04 -12.84
N SER A 28 -17.30 19.76 -14.10
CA SER A 28 -17.04 18.51 -14.80
C SER A 28 -15.58 18.45 -15.27
N SER A 29 -14.63 18.26 -14.36
CA SER A 29 -13.25 17.91 -14.70
C SER A 29 -12.85 16.69 -13.87
N GLY A 30 -12.35 15.64 -14.51
CA GLY A 30 -11.89 14.40 -13.86
C GLY A 30 -10.62 14.57 -13.01
N GLU A 31 -10.48 15.71 -12.34
CA GLU A 31 -9.37 16.06 -11.47
C GLU A 31 -9.63 15.49 -10.07
N CYS A 32 -8.70 14.69 -9.56
CA CYS A 32 -8.76 14.14 -8.21
C CYS A 32 -7.93 14.99 -7.26
N LEU A 33 -8.57 15.68 -6.32
CA LEU A 33 -7.91 16.47 -5.27
C LEU A 33 -7.67 15.63 -4.01
N HIS A 34 -6.42 15.56 -3.56
CA HIS A 34 -6.00 14.71 -2.43
C HIS A 34 -5.83 15.50 -1.14
N GLY A 35 -6.93 15.91 -0.51
CA GLY A 35 -6.91 16.73 0.71
C GLY A 35 -6.13 16.13 1.90
N GLY A 36 -6.02 14.81 2.00
CA GLY A 36 -5.20 14.10 3.00
C GLY A 36 -4.17 13.15 2.39
N GLY A 37 -3.84 13.34 1.11
CA GLY A 37 -2.90 12.53 0.34
C GLY A 37 -3.44 11.18 -0.14
N GLU A 38 -2.74 10.61 -1.10
CA GLU A 38 -3.00 9.33 -1.75
C GLU A 38 -1.71 8.51 -1.85
N GLU A 39 -1.76 7.25 -1.39
CA GLU A 39 -0.66 6.29 -1.47
C GLU A 39 -1.15 5.08 -2.28
N ILE A 40 -0.45 4.76 -3.37
CA ILE A 40 -0.83 3.72 -4.33
C ILE A 40 0.30 2.70 -4.48
N PHE A 41 -0.08 1.43 -4.62
CA PHE A 41 0.77 0.40 -5.20
C PHE A 41 0.04 -0.27 -6.37
N VAL A 42 0.64 -0.26 -7.57
CA VAL A 42 0.04 -0.84 -8.77
C VAL A 42 0.24 -2.36 -8.78
N LEU A 43 -0.84 -3.11 -8.59
CA LEU A 43 -0.83 -4.57 -8.47
C LEU A 43 -0.79 -5.27 -9.83
N GLU A 44 -1.56 -4.76 -10.79
CA GLU A 44 -1.70 -5.31 -12.14
C GLU A 44 -1.99 -4.19 -13.13
N GLY A 45 -1.63 -4.41 -14.40
CA GLY A 45 -1.85 -3.43 -15.48
C GLY A 45 -0.97 -2.19 -15.35
N GLU A 46 -1.51 -1.05 -15.78
CA GLU A 46 -0.82 0.24 -15.81
C GLU A 46 -1.78 1.37 -15.40
N PHE A 47 -1.39 2.06 -14.33
CA PHE A 47 -2.00 3.31 -13.91
C PHE A 47 -1.26 4.47 -14.60
N SER A 48 -1.92 5.54 -14.99
CA SER A 48 -1.24 6.71 -15.56
C SER A 48 -1.96 7.99 -15.18
N ASP A 49 -1.32 9.13 -15.36
CA ASP A 49 -1.95 10.44 -15.24
C ASP A 49 -1.32 11.44 -16.25
N GLU A 50 -1.31 12.74 -15.97
CA GLU A 50 -0.61 13.75 -16.77
C GLU A 50 0.91 13.80 -16.54
N TYR A 51 1.41 13.15 -15.49
CA TYR A 51 2.81 13.16 -15.09
C TYR A 51 3.57 11.91 -15.54
N GLY A 52 2.89 10.77 -15.72
CA GLY A 52 3.55 9.57 -16.21
C GLY A 52 2.67 8.34 -16.41
N GLU A 53 3.36 7.25 -16.73
CA GLU A 53 2.84 5.89 -16.81
C GLU A 53 3.49 5.05 -15.69
N TYR A 54 2.65 4.34 -14.94
CA TYR A 54 3.00 3.66 -13.70
C TYR A 54 2.60 2.18 -13.84
N PRO A 55 3.50 1.34 -14.38
CA PRO A 55 3.21 -0.07 -14.59
C PRO A 55 3.11 -0.82 -13.26
N LYS A 56 2.63 -2.08 -13.33
CA LYS A 56 2.66 -3.04 -12.21
C LYS A 56 4.00 -2.98 -11.45
N GLY A 57 3.91 -2.88 -10.13
CA GLY A 57 5.06 -2.76 -9.23
C GLY A 57 5.44 -1.32 -8.92
N THR A 58 4.75 -0.32 -9.46
CA THR A 58 5.02 1.08 -9.11
C THR A 58 4.37 1.45 -7.77
N TYR A 59 5.14 2.11 -6.90
CA TYR A 59 4.70 2.71 -5.64
C TYR A 59 4.65 4.23 -5.79
N LEU A 60 3.49 4.82 -5.47
CA LEU A 60 3.25 6.25 -5.58
C LEU A 60 2.83 6.84 -4.23
N ARG A 61 3.30 8.05 -3.95
CA ARG A 61 2.77 8.93 -2.89
C ARG A 61 2.48 10.30 -3.48
N ASN A 62 1.22 10.68 -3.42
CA ASN A 62 0.70 12.00 -3.78
C ASN A 62 0.32 12.73 -2.47
N PRO A 63 1.13 13.69 -1.99
CA PRO A 63 0.96 14.27 -0.66
C PRO A 63 -0.30 15.15 -0.54
N PRO A 64 -0.71 15.52 0.69
CA PRO A 64 -1.86 16.40 0.91
C PRO A 64 -1.81 17.67 0.05
N GLY A 65 -2.89 17.93 -0.69
CA GLY A 65 -3.03 19.10 -1.57
C GLY A 65 -2.60 18.89 -3.02
N SER A 66 -2.04 17.72 -3.37
CA SER A 66 -1.82 17.37 -4.78
C SER A 66 -3.13 17.14 -5.51
N SER A 67 -3.15 17.38 -6.82
CA SER A 67 -4.19 16.90 -7.73
C SER A 67 -3.58 16.28 -8.98
N HIS A 68 -4.33 15.39 -9.61
CA HIS A 68 -3.98 14.76 -10.89
C HIS A 68 -5.24 14.26 -11.60
N HIS A 69 -5.09 13.84 -12.85
CA HIS A 69 -6.13 13.28 -13.71
C HIS A 69 -5.82 11.80 -14.01
N PRO A 70 -6.31 10.86 -13.17
CA PRO A 70 -6.11 9.44 -13.37
C PRO A 70 -6.58 8.96 -14.74
N LYS A 71 -5.74 8.15 -15.38
CA LYS A 71 -5.97 7.47 -16.64
C LYS A 71 -5.65 5.99 -16.45
N ILE A 72 -6.36 5.17 -17.22
CA ILE A 72 -6.20 3.72 -17.21
C ILE A 72 -6.09 3.26 -18.64
N GLY A 73 -5.06 2.45 -18.92
CA GLY A 73 -4.85 1.85 -20.23
C GLY A 73 -5.99 0.91 -20.63
N LYS A 74 -6.01 0.53 -21.92
CA LYS A 74 -7.02 -0.39 -22.49
C LYS A 74 -7.15 -1.73 -21.74
N ASP A 75 -6.07 -2.17 -21.08
CA ASP A 75 -5.99 -3.44 -20.38
C ASP A 75 -6.40 -3.34 -18.90
N GLY A 76 -6.76 -2.14 -18.42
CA GLY A 76 -7.15 -1.89 -17.02
C GLY A 76 -5.95 -1.78 -16.07
N ALA A 77 -6.22 -1.44 -14.81
CA ALA A 77 -5.26 -1.58 -13.72
C ALA A 77 -5.95 -1.99 -12.42
N SER A 78 -5.24 -2.77 -11.61
CA SER A 78 -5.62 -3.05 -10.22
C SER A 78 -4.63 -2.34 -9.31
N ILE A 79 -5.13 -1.55 -8.37
CA ILE A 79 -4.30 -0.82 -7.42
C ILE A 79 -4.70 -1.11 -5.98
N PHE A 80 -3.70 -1.16 -5.10
CA PHE A 80 -3.91 -1.03 -3.66
C PHE A 80 -3.74 0.44 -3.30
N VAL A 81 -4.81 1.09 -2.81
CA VAL A 81 -4.82 2.53 -2.53
C VAL A 81 -5.23 2.85 -1.10
N LYS A 82 -4.52 3.81 -0.51
CA LYS A 82 -4.77 4.41 0.81
C LYS A 82 -5.01 5.91 0.62
N LEU A 83 -6.20 6.37 0.96
CA LEU A 83 -6.59 7.79 0.87
C LEU A 83 -6.70 8.42 2.25
N ASN A 84 -6.25 9.67 2.38
CA ASN A 84 -6.36 10.47 3.60
C ASN A 84 -5.65 9.84 4.82
N GLN A 85 -4.51 9.18 4.58
CA GLN A 85 -3.71 8.51 5.60
C GLN A 85 -2.30 9.11 5.76
N PHE A 86 -2.02 10.26 5.14
CA PHE A 86 -0.75 10.96 5.32
C PHE A 86 -0.73 11.69 6.66
N ALA A 87 0.46 11.79 7.26
CA ALA A 87 0.68 12.81 8.28
C ALA A 87 0.57 14.19 7.61
N THR A 88 0.03 15.18 8.31
CA THR A 88 -0.20 16.52 7.74
C THR A 88 1.08 17.24 7.35
N ASP A 89 2.22 16.82 7.91
CA ASP A 89 3.56 17.32 7.63
C ASP A 89 4.37 16.41 6.69
N ASP A 90 3.80 15.29 6.23
CA ASP A 90 4.43 14.44 5.20
C ASP A 90 4.07 14.96 3.81
N LEU A 91 4.94 15.80 3.27
CA LEU A 91 4.78 16.44 1.95
C LEU A 91 5.59 15.76 0.85
N SER A 92 6.07 14.54 1.09
CA SER A 92 6.93 13.84 0.13
C SER A 92 6.10 13.27 -1.01
N GLN A 93 6.37 13.72 -2.23
CA GLN A 93 5.88 13.07 -3.45
C GLN A 93 6.87 11.97 -3.86
N ILE A 94 6.39 10.75 -4.02
CA ILE A 94 7.20 9.57 -4.33
C ILE A 94 6.67 8.87 -5.56
N ASP A 95 7.58 8.44 -6.43
CA ASP A 95 7.34 7.55 -7.55
C ASP A 95 8.52 6.56 -7.64
N ILE A 96 8.26 5.30 -7.34
CA ILE A 96 9.26 4.23 -7.30
C ILE A 96 8.78 3.04 -8.12
N ASN A 97 9.49 2.72 -9.20
CA ASN A 97 9.38 1.42 -9.85
C ASN A 97 10.13 0.36 -9.02
N THR A 98 9.39 -0.52 -8.35
CA THR A 98 10.01 -1.55 -7.48
C THR A 98 10.68 -2.68 -8.26
N CYS A 99 10.43 -2.82 -9.57
CA CYS A 99 11.13 -3.79 -10.41
C CYS A 99 12.59 -3.42 -10.64
N ASP A 100 12.93 -2.13 -10.60
CA ASP A 100 14.28 -1.61 -10.82
C ASP A 100 15.00 -1.24 -9.51
N SER A 101 14.34 -1.48 -8.37
CA SER A 101 14.81 -1.10 -7.05
C SER A 101 15.58 -2.21 -6.35
N GLN A 102 16.46 -1.82 -5.42
CA GLN A 102 17.32 -2.77 -4.71
C GLN A 102 16.59 -3.45 -3.54
N TRP A 103 16.72 -4.78 -3.47
CA TRP A 103 16.38 -5.56 -2.28
C TRP A 103 17.55 -5.61 -1.32
N ASN A 104 17.28 -5.38 -0.03
CA ASN A 104 18.24 -5.54 1.06
C ASN A 104 17.97 -6.84 1.82
N LYS A 105 19.00 -7.40 2.45
CA LYS A 105 18.84 -8.57 3.34
C LYS A 105 17.98 -8.17 4.54
N GLY A 106 17.00 -9.00 4.86
CA GLY A 106 16.19 -8.88 6.08
C GLY A 106 16.93 -9.39 7.31
N LEU A 107 16.23 -9.34 8.46
CA LEU A 107 16.81 -9.68 9.77
C LEU A 107 17.00 -11.20 10.00
N VAL A 108 16.42 -12.04 9.14
CA VAL A 108 16.56 -13.50 9.16
C VAL A 108 16.86 -14.02 7.76
N ASN A 109 17.45 -15.21 7.68
CA ASN A 109 17.68 -15.89 6.40
C ASN A 109 16.34 -16.13 5.69
N GLY A 110 16.29 -15.87 4.39
CA GLY A 110 15.08 -16.01 3.57
C GLY A 110 14.22 -14.75 3.52
N LEU A 111 14.49 -13.73 4.34
CA LEU A 111 13.80 -12.46 4.28
C LEU A 111 14.60 -11.42 3.49
N SER A 112 13.93 -10.69 2.60
CA SER A 112 14.47 -9.53 1.89
C SER A 112 13.50 -8.35 2.00
N VAL A 113 14.04 -7.13 2.14
CA VAL A 113 13.25 -5.92 2.37
C VAL A 113 13.61 -4.84 1.37
N MET A 114 12.61 -4.18 0.82
CA MET A 114 12.74 -2.97 -0.01
C MET A 114 11.99 -1.83 0.68
N SER A 115 12.73 -0.85 1.20
CA SER A 115 12.14 0.33 1.82
C SER A 115 11.52 1.21 0.73
N LEU A 116 10.29 1.67 0.95
CA LEU A 116 9.57 2.52 0.00
C LEU A 116 9.41 3.96 0.51
N HIS A 117 9.12 4.12 1.81
CA HIS A 117 8.99 5.44 2.43
C HIS A 117 9.15 5.35 3.95
N GLU A 118 9.64 6.43 4.55
CA GLU A 118 9.69 6.61 5.99
C GLU A 118 9.33 8.06 6.34
N HIS A 119 8.48 8.24 7.35
CA HIS A 119 8.19 9.54 7.93
C HIS A 119 7.80 9.41 9.40
N ALA A 120 8.48 10.14 10.28
CA ALA A 120 8.17 10.24 11.71
C ALA A 120 7.91 8.89 12.42
N GLY A 121 8.69 7.85 12.09
CA GLY A 121 8.58 6.51 12.67
C GLY A 121 7.53 5.60 12.03
N ALA A 122 6.78 6.09 11.04
CA ALA A 122 6.03 5.24 10.12
C ALA A 122 6.93 4.78 8.99
N HIS A 123 6.90 3.48 8.66
CA HIS A 123 7.70 2.90 7.58
C HIS A 123 6.79 2.09 6.64
N THR A 124 6.96 2.30 5.34
CA THR A 124 6.34 1.51 4.28
C THR A 124 7.43 0.73 3.54
N ALA A 125 7.21 -0.57 3.30
CA ALA A 125 8.16 -1.42 2.59
C ALA A 125 7.46 -2.55 1.82
N LEU A 126 8.16 -3.11 0.84
CA LEU A 126 7.90 -4.47 0.38
C LEU A 126 8.80 -5.45 1.14
N VAL A 127 8.24 -6.59 1.54
CA VAL A 127 8.97 -7.67 2.19
C VAL A 127 8.73 -8.96 1.44
N LYS A 128 9.83 -9.60 1.02
CA LYS A 128 9.84 -10.87 0.31
C LYS A 128 10.32 -11.97 1.25
N TRP A 129 9.47 -12.98 1.40
CA TRP A 129 9.71 -14.19 2.17
C TRP A 129 10.01 -15.33 1.20
N ALA A 130 11.22 -15.88 1.30
CA ALA A 130 11.54 -17.14 0.65
C ALA A 130 10.68 -18.28 1.24
N PRO A 131 10.55 -19.42 0.55
CA PRO A 131 9.86 -20.57 1.10
C PRO A 131 10.37 -20.99 2.47
N ASN A 132 9.47 -21.40 3.36
CA ASN A 132 9.78 -21.93 4.69
C ASN A 132 10.60 -20.96 5.58
N THR A 133 10.37 -19.66 5.44
CA THR A 133 11.03 -18.63 6.26
C THR A 133 10.24 -18.41 7.54
N VAL A 134 10.92 -18.43 8.69
CA VAL A 134 10.33 -18.13 10.00
C VAL A 134 10.99 -16.89 10.57
N PHE A 135 10.19 -15.96 11.09
CA PHE A 135 10.69 -14.77 11.75
C PHE A 135 10.46 -14.83 13.26
N ASN A 136 11.29 -14.12 14.01
CA ASN A 136 11.19 -14.11 15.46
C ASN A 136 9.88 -13.42 15.92
N PRO A 137 9.20 -13.91 16.97
CA PRO A 137 8.05 -13.23 17.53
C PRO A 137 8.39 -11.79 17.93
N HIS A 138 7.58 -10.83 17.51
CA HIS A 138 7.83 -9.40 17.72
C HIS A 138 6.54 -8.60 17.86
N SER A 139 6.68 -7.36 18.33
CA SER A 139 5.57 -6.43 18.55
C SER A 139 5.70 -5.19 17.67
N HIS A 140 4.55 -4.64 17.26
CA HIS A 140 4.49 -3.47 16.39
C HIS A 140 4.04 -2.21 17.13
N TRP A 141 5.01 -1.35 17.44
CA TRP A 141 4.71 0.00 17.90
C TRP A 141 4.08 0.81 16.76
N GLY A 142 3.06 1.62 17.08
CA GLY A 142 2.20 2.27 16.08
C GLY A 142 1.46 1.31 15.14
N GLY A 143 1.33 0.02 15.49
CA GLY A 143 0.56 -0.98 14.73
C GLY A 143 1.17 -1.37 13.38
N GLU A 144 0.45 -2.24 12.67
CA GLU A 144 0.88 -2.81 11.39
C GLU A 144 -0.31 -2.93 10.42
N GLU A 145 -0.06 -2.69 9.15
CA GLU A 145 -0.98 -3.02 8.07
C GLU A 145 -0.23 -3.77 6.97
N ILE A 146 -0.79 -4.90 6.54
CA ILE A 146 -0.20 -5.78 5.52
C ILE A 146 -1.19 -5.96 4.37
N PHE A 147 -0.70 -5.95 3.14
CA PHE A 147 -1.39 -6.50 1.98
C PHE A 147 -0.52 -7.59 1.33
N VAL A 148 -1.07 -8.79 1.19
CA VAL A 148 -0.36 -9.93 0.58
C VAL A 148 -0.47 -9.83 -0.94
N ILE A 149 0.64 -9.50 -1.60
CA ILE A 149 0.70 -9.30 -3.05
C ILE A 149 0.82 -10.64 -3.79
N ASP A 150 1.60 -11.58 -3.23
CA ASP A 150 1.82 -12.89 -3.82
C ASP A 150 2.16 -13.95 -2.75
N GLY A 151 1.93 -15.23 -3.07
CA GLY A 151 2.09 -16.34 -2.13
C GLY A 151 1.14 -16.25 -0.93
N THR A 152 1.60 -16.72 0.22
CA THR A 152 0.79 -16.82 1.44
C THR A 152 1.60 -16.43 2.68
N PHE A 153 1.09 -15.43 3.41
CA PHE A 153 1.62 -15.03 4.71
C PHE A 153 0.92 -15.81 5.81
N TYR A 154 1.64 -16.20 6.85
CA TYR A 154 1.09 -16.93 7.98
C TYR A 154 1.56 -16.32 9.29
N ASP A 155 0.73 -16.46 10.32
CA ASP A 155 1.10 -16.25 11.71
C ASP A 155 0.42 -17.30 12.61
N GLU A 156 0.44 -17.11 13.93
CA GLU A 156 -0.25 -17.99 14.89
C GLU A 156 -1.78 -17.90 14.84
N TYR A 157 -2.33 -16.89 14.18
CA TYR A 157 -3.76 -16.64 14.09
C TYR A 157 -4.37 -17.16 12.79
N GLY A 158 -3.58 -17.38 11.74
CA GLY A 158 -4.08 -18.01 10.53
C GLY A 158 -3.17 -18.01 9.31
N GLU A 159 -3.85 -18.21 8.17
CA GLU A 159 -3.29 -18.25 6.83
C GLU A 159 -3.90 -17.10 6.02
N TYR A 160 -3.04 -16.35 5.34
CA TYR A 160 -3.40 -15.13 4.62
C TYR A 160 -2.89 -15.20 3.18
N PRO A 161 -3.67 -15.78 2.26
CA PRO A 161 -3.27 -15.92 0.86
C PRO A 161 -3.25 -14.56 0.15
N LYS A 162 -2.64 -14.52 -1.04
CA LYS A 162 -2.67 -13.38 -1.97
C LYS A 162 -4.03 -12.67 -2.00
N GLY A 163 -4.00 -11.35 -1.89
CA GLY A 163 -5.17 -10.48 -1.83
C GLY A 163 -5.70 -10.23 -0.42
N THR A 164 -5.15 -10.91 0.60
CA THR A 164 -5.52 -10.66 2.00
C THR A 164 -4.96 -9.32 2.47
N TRP A 165 -5.81 -8.56 3.17
CA TRP A 165 -5.44 -7.33 3.86
C TRP A 165 -5.60 -7.53 5.37
N LEU A 166 -4.55 -7.23 6.12
CA LEU A 166 -4.53 -7.29 7.57
C LEU A 166 -4.26 -5.92 8.16
N ARG A 167 -4.87 -5.65 9.31
CA ARG A 167 -4.56 -4.47 10.11
C ARG A 167 -4.54 -4.84 11.59
N SER A 168 -3.37 -4.72 12.18
CA SER A 168 -3.09 -5.08 13.57
C SER A 168 -2.89 -3.82 14.40
N PRO A 169 -3.51 -3.73 15.59
CA PRO A 169 -3.49 -2.52 16.42
C PRO A 169 -2.11 -2.27 17.05
N HIS A 170 -1.96 -1.11 17.69
CA HIS A 170 -0.79 -0.77 18.49
C HIS A 170 -0.41 -1.89 19.48
N LEU A 171 0.87 -2.25 19.53
CA LEU A 171 1.45 -3.32 20.37
C LEU A 171 0.93 -4.73 20.04
N SER A 172 0.29 -4.93 18.89
CA SER A 172 0.04 -6.28 18.40
C SER A 172 1.34 -7.06 18.35
N LYS A 173 1.27 -8.33 18.74
CA LYS A 173 2.39 -9.27 18.70
C LYS A 173 2.00 -10.43 17.78
N HIS A 174 2.94 -10.90 16.99
CA HIS A 174 2.77 -12.07 16.14
C HIS A 174 4.08 -12.80 15.91
N SER A 175 3.98 -14.01 15.36
CA SER A 175 5.06 -14.95 15.05
C SER A 175 4.98 -15.35 13.57
N PRO A 176 5.38 -14.46 12.64
CA PRO A 176 5.08 -14.66 11.23
C PRO A 176 6.04 -15.61 10.51
N TYR A 177 5.51 -16.30 9.51
CA TYR A 177 6.24 -17.27 8.69
C TYR A 177 5.64 -17.44 7.28
N SER A 178 6.38 -18.10 6.41
CA SER A 178 5.93 -18.58 5.09
C SER A 178 6.08 -20.11 5.00
N LYS A 179 5.34 -20.74 4.08
CA LYS A 179 5.50 -22.15 3.70
C LYS A 179 6.14 -22.27 2.32
N ASP A 180 5.92 -23.37 1.60
CA ASP A 180 6.58 -23.69 0.33
C ASP A 180 6.37 -22.65 -0.79
N ASP A 181 5.26 -21.91 -0.76
CA ASP A 181 4.92 -20.88 -1.75
C ASP A 181 5.56 -19.51 -1.48
N GLY A 182 6.21 -19.32 -0.33
CA GLY A 182 6.77 -18.04 0.08
C GLY A 182 5.70 -16.95 0.21
N ALA A 183 6.14 -15.68 0.28
CA ALA A 183 5.22 -14.54 0.26
C ALA A 183 5.90 -13.27 -0.26
N LEU A 184 5.13 -12.41 -0.91
CA LEU A 184 5.47 -11.00 -1.13
C LEU A 184 4.38 -10.15 -0.47
N ILE A 185 4.79 -9.31 0.47
CA ILE A 185 3.85 -8.43 1.18
C ILE A 185 4.24 -6.96 0.99
N TYR A 186 3.23 -6.12 0.88
CA TYR A 186 3.32 -4.69 1.18
C TYR A 186 3.02 -4.53 2.67
N VAL A 187 3.91 -3.87 3.41
CA VAL A 187 3.74 -3.65 4.85
C VAL A 187 3.94 -2.19 5.21
N LYS A 188 3.10 -1.68 6.12
CA LYS A 188 3.25 -0.38 6.74
C LYS A 188 3.13 -0.49 8.25
N ILE A 189 4.16 -0.05 8.97
CA ILE A 189 4.20 -0.04 10.45
C ILE A 189 4.24 1.39 11.00
N GLY A 190 3.96 1.57 12.28
CA GLY A 190 4.18 2.83 12.99
C GLY A 190 3.13 3.93 12.73
N HIS A 191 2.20 3.71 11.80
CA HIS A 191 1.28 4.74 11.30
C HIS A 191 -0.05 4.85 12.04
N LEU A 192 -0.40 3.87 12.90
CA LEU A 192 -1.62 3.90 13.68
C LEU A 192 -1.45 4.77 14.91
N ARG A 193 -2.40 5.70 15.10
CA ARG A 193 -2.47 6.53 16.31
C ARG A 193 -2.60 5.64 17.53
N VAL A 194 -1.77 5.93 18.53
CA VAL A 194 -1.95 5.41 19.89
C VAL A 194 -3.13 6.17 20.48
N VAL A 195 -4.26 5.49 20.65
CA VAL A 195 -5.42 5.99 21.41
C VAL A 195 -5.30 5.58 22.87
#